data_AF-A0A7R9XZ73-F1
#
_entry.id   AF-A0A7R9XZ73-F1
#
_cell.length_a   1.000
_cell.length_b   1.000
_cell.length_c   1.000
_cell.angle_alpha   90.00
_cell.angle_beta   90.00
_cell.angle_gamma   90.00
#
_symmetry.space_group_name_H-M   'P 1'
#
loop_
_entity.id
_entity.type
_entity.pdbx_description
1 polymer ?
#
loop_
_entity_poly.entity_id
_entity_poly.type
_entity_poly.pdbx_seq_one_letter_code
_entity_poly.pdbx_strand_id
1 'polypeptide(L)'
;AESISNLHRAFVANISHELRTPLNSIIAFNSMLLEDETLSEAQREFVSSAIVSAEALLGIIGQILDFAKLESGSDTHQELVVENFEVHEMMNELVDIVGHQANKNQVEMVVDVDPSLDGV
;
A
#
# COMPACT_ATOMS: atom_id res chain seq x y z
N ALA A 1 -27.97 -15.07 -0.20
CA ALA A 1 -27.17 -13.83 -0.12
C ALA A 1 -25.72 -14.14 0.24
N GLU A 2 -25.48 -14.87 1.34
CA GLU A 2 -24.16 -15.24 1.85
C GLU A 2 -23.27 -16.02 0.85
N SER A 3 -23.82 -16.99 0.12
CA SER A 3 -23.09 -17.74 -0.91
C SER A 3 -22.59 -16.88 -2.08
N ILE A 4 -23.34 -15.83 -2.46
CA ILE A 4 -22.94 -14.88 -3.53
C ILE A 4 -21.81 -13.98 -3.03
N SER A 5 -21.89 -13.49 -1.78
CA SER A 5 -20.83 -12.69 -1.16
C SER A 5 -19.51 -13.48 -1.09
N ASN A 6 -19.56 -14.75 -0.68
CA ASN A 6 -18.36 -15.60 -0.58
C ASN A 6 -17.71 -15.87 -1.94
N LEU A 7 -18.51 -16.11 -2.99
CA LEU A 7 -18.02 -16.29 -4.36
C LEU A 7 -17.40 -15.00 -4.90
N HIS A 8 -18.03 -13.84 -4.65
CA HIS A 8 -17.50 -12.54 -5.06
C HIS A 8 -16.15 -12.25 -4.39
N ARG A 9 -15.99 -12.57 -3.09
CA ARG A 9 -14.72 -12.43 -2.35
C ARG A 9 -13.60 -13.30 -2.92
N ALA A 10 -13.85 -14.60 -3.08
CA ALA A 10 -12.85 -15.53 -3.62
C ALA A 10 -12.43 -15.12 -5.04
N PHE A 11 -13.38 -14.63 -5.84
CA PHE A 11 -13.11 -14.08 -7.16
C PHE A 11 -12.20 -12.84 -7.09
N VAL A 12 -12.55 -11.85 -6.26
CA VAL A 12 -11.74 -10.63 -6.08
C VAL A 12 -10.35 -10.95 -5.54
N ALA A 13 -10.22 -11.84 -4.56
CA ALA A 13 -8.93 -12.22 -3.99
C ALA A 13 -8.01 -12.90 -5.02
N ASN A 14 -8.55 -13.88 -5.77
CA ASN A 14 -7.78 -14.57 -6.81
C ASN A 14 -7.36 -13.60 -7.91
N ILE A 15 -8.28 -12.78 -8.41
CA ILE A 15 -7.96 -11.78 -9.43
C ILE A 15 -6.94 -10.77 -8.92
N SER A 16 -7.03 -10.34 -7.66
CA SER A 16 -6.06 -9.41 -7.07
C SER A 16 -4.64 -10.00 -7.06
N HIS A 17 -4.49 -11.29 -6.73
CA HIS A 17 -3.20 -11.97 -6.78
C HIS A 17 -2.67 -12.11 -8.22
N GLU A 18 -3.53 -12.48 -9.17
CA GLU A 18 -3.16 -12.61 -10.58
C GLU A 18 -2.84 -11.26 -11.24
N LEU A 19 -3.39 -10.15 -10.74
CA LEU A 19 -3.08 -8.80 -11.21
C LEU A 19 -1.82 -8.19 -10.58
N ARG A 20 -1.47 -8.58 -9.35
CA ARG A 20 -0.24 -8.10 -8.67
C ARG A 20 1.02 -8.48 -9.44
N THR A 21 1.12 -9.72 -9.92
CA THR A 21 2.29 -10.23 -10.65
C THR A 21 2.60 -9.42 -11.92
N PRO A 22 1.66 -9.20 -12.86
CA PRO A 22 1.93 -8.39 -14.05
C PRO A 22 2.18 -6.92 -13.72
N LEU A 23 1.51 -6.33 -12.71
CA LEU A 23 1.76 -4.93 -12.32
C LEU A 23 3.14 -4.74 -11.70
N ASN A 24 3.56 -5.64 -10.81
CA ASN A 24 4.91 -5.63 -10.25
C ASN A 24 5.97 -5.80 -11.34
N SER A 25 5.69 -6.61 -12.37
CA SER A 25 6.58 -6.76 -13.53
C SER A 25 6.68 -5.45 -14.32
N ILE A 26 5.56 -4.77 -14.57
CA ILE A 26 5.54 -3.46 -15.23
C ILE A 26 6.36 -2.44 -14.44
N ILE A 27 6.18 -2.35 -13.12
CA ILE A 27 6.94 -1.44 -12.26
C ILE A 27 8.43 -1.77 -12.33
N ALA A 28 8.80 -3.04 -12.18
CA ALA A 28 10.20 -3.46 -12.20
C ALA A 28 10.89 -3.13 -13.54
N PHE A 29 10.28 -3.51 -14.67
CA PHE A 29 10.87 -3.26 -15.98
C PHE A 29 10.96 -1.78 -16.32
N ASN A 30 9.95 -0.97 -15.97
CA ASN A 30 10.02 0.47 -16.18
C ASN A 30 11.05 1.13 -15.24
N SER A 31 11.18 0.66 -14.00
CA SER A 31 12.20 1.14 -13.06
C SER A 31 13.61 0.85 -13.57
N MET A 32 13.85 -0.37 -14.08
CA MET A 32 15.11 -0.72 -14.73
C MET A 32 15.36 0.12 -15.99
N LEU A 33 14.32 0.42 -16.76
CA LEU A 33 14.46 1.24 -17.96
C LEU A 33 14.88 2.68 -17.61
N LEU A 34 14.42 3.24 -16.47
CA LEU A 34 14.85 4.57 -16.00
C LEU A 34 16.35 4.65 -15.67
N GLU A 35 17.01 3.52 -15.43
CA GLU A 35 18.46 3.46 -15.22
C GLU A 35 19.25 3.69 -16.53
N ASP A 36 18.61 3.58 -17.70
CA ASP A 36 19.24 3.83 -19.00
C ASP A 36 19.47 5.33 -19.26
N GLU A 37 20.74 5.74 -19.22
CA GLU A 37 21.18 7.13 -19.48
C GLU A 37 20.86 7.62 -20.91
N THR A 38 20.55 6.73 -21.85
CA THR A 38 20.29 7.09 -23.26
C THR A 38 18.84 7.53 -23.52
N LEU A 39 17.94 7.37 -22.55
CA LEU A 39 16.56 7.84 -22.66
C LEU A 39 16.50 9.36 -22.80
N SER A 40 15.73 9.83 -23.79
CA SER A 40 15.34 11.23 -23.87
C SER A 40 14.42 11.63 -22.72
N GLU A 41 14.36 12.92 -22.42
CA GLU A 41 13.51 13.47 -21.35
C GLU A 41 12.03 13.05 -21.50
N ALA A 42 11.48 13.16 -22.71
CA ALA A 42 10.11 12.76 -22.99
C ALA A 42 9.87 11.26 -22.73
N GLN A 43 10.85 10.40 -23.06
CA GLN A 43 10.74 8.97 -22.76
C GLN A 43 10.83 8.70 -21.26
N ARG A 44 11.70 9.38 -20.53
CA ARG A 44 11.77 9.29 -19.05
C ARG A 44 10.44 9.67 -18.40
N GLU A 45 9.79 10.71 -18.91
CA GLU A 45 8.47 11.14 -18.43
C GLU A 45 7.39 10.08 -18.70
N PHE A 46 7.38 9.47 -19.88
CA PHE A 46 6.45 8.36 -20.19
C PHE A 46 6.66 7.14 -19.31
N VAL A 47 7.92 6.74 -19.09
CA VAL A 47 8.26 5.59 -18.23
C VAL A 47 7.88 5.88 -16.78
N SER A 48 8.18 7.08 -16.27
CA SER A 48 7.79 7.49 -14.92
C SER A 48 6.27 7.52 -14.76
N SER A 49 5.54 8.01 -15.76
CA SER A 49 4.07 8.03 -15.75
C SER A 49 3.48 6.61 -15.76
N ALA A 50 4.12 5.66 -16.46
CA ALA A 50 3.70 4.26 -16.46
C ALA A 50 3.88 3.61 -15.08
N ILE A 51 4.99 3.89 -14.38
CA ILE A 51 5.23 3.42 -13.01
C ILE A 51 4.15 3.96 -12.06
N VAL A 52 3.94 5.28 -12.05
CA VAL A 52 2.94 5.93 -11.19
C VAL A 52 1.54 5.35 -11.44
N SER A 53 1.19 5.09 -12.70
CA SER A 53 -0.10 4.50 -13.06
C SER A 53 -0.24 3.06 -12.57
N ALA A 54 0.83 2.25 -12.65
CA ALA A 54 0.83 0.87 -12.19
C ALA A 54 0.74 0.79 -10.65
N GLU A 55 1.45 1.67 -9.93
CA GLU A 55 1.37 1.80 -8.47
C GLU A 55 -0.04 2.24 -8.02
N ALA A 56 -0.62 3.23 -8.70
CA ALA A 56 -1.98 3.66 -8.43
C ALA A 56 -3.00 2.52 -8.63
N LEU A 57 -2.83 1.71 -9.68
CA LEU A 57 -3.70 0.56 -9.93
C LEU A 57 -3.53 -0.54 -8.87
N LEU A 58 -2.31 -0.82 -8.40
CA LEU A 58 -2.06 -1.71 -7.27
C LEU A 58 -2.78 -1.22 -6.00
N GLY A 59 -2.75 0.09 -5.74
CA GLY A 59 -3.47 0.71 -4.63
C GLY A 59 -4.98 0.50 -4.71
N ILE A 60 -5.57 0.72 -5.89
CA ILE A 60 -7.01 0.48 -6.14
C ILE A 60 -7.36 -0.99 -5.92
N ILE A 61 -6.53 -1.93 -6.42
CA ILE A 61 -6.74 -3.36 -6.22
C ILE A 61 -6.67 -3.71 -4.72
N GLY A 62 -5.74 -3.11 -3.97
CA GLY A 62 -5.64 -3.26 -2.52
C GLY A 62 -6.93 -2.82 -1.81
N GLN A 63 -7.45 -1.64 -2.14
CA GLN A 63 -8.69 -1.12 -1.57
C GLN A 63 -9.90 -2.01 -1.88
N ILE A 64 -10.00 -2.55 -3.10
CA ILE A 64 -11.07 -3.48 -3.49
C ILE A 64 -10.97 -4.78 -2.67
N LEU A 65 -9.76 -5.30 -2.47
CA LEU A 65 -9.54 -6.49 -1.65
C LEU A 65 -9.94 -6.25 -0.18
N ASP A 66 -9.56 -5.10 0.38
CA ASP A 66 -9.88 -4.77 1.77
C ASP A 66 -11.38 -4.54 1.96
N PHE A 67 -12.05 -3.91 0.99
CA PHE A 67 -13.51 -3.82 0.98
C PHE A 67 -14.17 -5.21 0.92
N ALA A 68 -13.67 -6.11 0.07
CA ALA A 68 -14.17 -7.47 -0.02
C ALA A 68 -13.97 -8.27 1.28
N LYS A 69 -12.91 -8.00 2.04
CA LYS A 69 -12.74 -8.58 3.39
C LYS A 69 -13.78 -8.02 4.38
N LEU A 70 -14.06 -6.71 4.35
CA LEU A 70 -14.99 -6.07 5.29
C LEU A 70 -16.46 -6.47 5.05
N GLU A 71 -16.91 -6.63 3.81
CA GLU A 71 -18.29 -7.04 3.48
C GLU A 71 -18.65 -8.47 3.91
N SER A 72 -17.67 -9.26 4.33
CA SER A 72 -17.89 -10.65 4.71
C SER A 72 -18.73 -10.86 5.96
N GLY A 73 -18.94 -9.81 6.75
CA GLY A 73 -19.42 -9.97 8.11
C GLY A 73 -18.42 -10.77 8.94
N SER A 74 -18.61 -10.77 10.25
CA SER A 74 -17.63 -11.20 11.25
C SER A 74 -17.06 -12.61 11.07
N ASP A 75 -17.55 -13.51 10.20
CA ASP A 75 -17.17 -14.93 10.17
C ASP A 75 -15.80 -15.26 9.56
N THR A 76 -15.10 -14.28 8.98
CA THR A 76 -13.63 -14.32 8.93
C THR A 76 -13.10 -13.43 10.04
N HIS A 77 -13.11 -13.95 11.27
CA HIS A 77 -12.43 -13.33 12.40
C HIS A 77 -10.93 -13.26 12.06
N GLN A 78 -10.47 -12.19 11.42
CA GLN A 78 -9.24 -11.58 11.91
C GLN A 78 -9.63 -11.03 13.28
N GLU A 79 -9.55 -11.87 14.30
CA GLU A 79 -9.71 -11.42 15.67
C GLU A 79 -8.76 -10.24 15.83
N LEU A 80 -9.29 -9.07 16.17
CA LEU A 80 -8.45 -7.97 16.58
C LEU A 80 -7.65 -8.49 17.77
N VAL A 81 -6.36 -8.70 17.56
CA VAL A 81 -5.49 -9.17 18.62
C VAL A 81 -5.24 -7.96 19.49
N VAL A 82 -5.80 -7.99 20.70
CA VAL A 82 -5.54 -6.96 21.69
C VAL A 82 -4.18 -7.28 22.30
N GLU A 83 -3.20 -6.48 21.96
CA GLU A 83 -1.84 -6.57 22.48
C GLU A 83 -1.43 -5.20 23.02
N ASN A 84 -0.55 -5.21 24.03
CA ASN A 84 0.08 -3.99 24.51
C ASN A 84 1.15 -3.58 23.49
N PHE A 85 1.25 -2.29 23.21
CA PHE A 85 2.24 -1.75 22.29
C PHE A 85 2.71 -0.39 22.80
N GLU A 86 3.99 -0.08 22.60
CA GLU A 86 4.56 1.20 22.98
C GLU A 86 4.27 2.23 21.89
N VAL A 87 3.44 3.23 22.21
CA VAL A 87 3.01 4.26 21.26
C VAL A 87 4.21 4.99 20.66
N HIS A 88 5.24 5.28 21.46
CA HIS A 88 6.45 5.94 20.97
C HIS A 88 7.23 5.10 19.96
N GLU A 89 7.33 3.78 20.15
CA GLU A 89 8.01 2.89 19.22
C GLU A 89 7.26 2.82 17.90
N MET A 90 5.94 2.63 17.96
CA MET A 90 5.07 2.64 16.78
C MET A 90 5.16 3.97 16.00
N MET A 91 5.20 5.10 16.71
CA MET A 91 5.34 6.40 16.06
C MET A 91 6.71 6.60 15.40
N ASN A 92 7.79 6.08 16.00
CA ASN A 92 9.12 6.10 15.38
C ASN A 92 9.16 5.27 14.10
N GLU A 93 8.58 4.06 14.11
CA GLU A 93 8.46 3.24 12.90
C GLU A 93 7.67 3.97 11.79
N LEU A 94 6.59 4.65 12.16
CA LEU A 94 5.81 5.47 11.23
C LEU A 94 6.63 6.61 10.62
N VAL A 95 7.46 7.28 11.43
CA VAL A 95 8.36 8.34 10.96
C VAL A 95 9.40 7.77 10.00
N ASP A 96 9.93 6.58 10.24
CA ASP A 96 10.90 5.95 9.32
C ASP A 96 10.25 5.62 7.97
N ILE A 97 9.00 5.16 7.98
CA ILE A 97 8.26 4.81 6.76
C ILE A 97 7.89 6.07 5.95
N VAL A 98 7.30 7.08 6.62
CA VAL A 98 6.68 8.23 5.94
C VAL A 98 7.64 9.42 5.82
N GLY A 99 8.61 9.52 6.73
CA GLY A 99 9.55 10.64 6.82
C GLY A 99 10.44 10.78 5.58
N HIS A 100 10.82 9.66 4.94
CA HIS A 100 11.54 9.72 3.67
C HIS A 100 10.71 10.42 2.58
N GLN A 101 9.43 10.07 2.48
CA GLN A 101 8.53 10.66 1.50
C GLN A 101 8.21 12.13 1.81
N ALA A 102 8.05 12.47 3.09
CA ALA A 102 7.87 13.86 3.54
C ALA A 102 9.07 14.73 3.16
N ASN A 103 10.30 14.24 3.41
CA ASN A 103 11.54 14.92 3.01
C ASN A 103 11.65 15.09 1.49
N LYS A 104 11.36 14.04 0.71
CA LYS A 104 11.35 14.09 -0.76
C LYS A 104 10.40 15.15 -1.29
N ASN A 105 9.24 15.33 -0.64
CA ASN A 105 8.22 16.30 -1.02
C ASN A 105 8.40 17.67 -0.35
N GLN A 106 9.49 17.89 0.42
CA GLN A 106 9.74 19.12 1.18
C GLN A 106 8.60 19.53 2.12
N VAL A 107 7.95 18.54 2.73
CA VAL A 107 6.88 18.74 3.72
C VAL A 107 7.46 18.54 5.11
N GLU A 108 7.24 19.51 6.00
CA GLU A 108 7.59 19.39 7.42
C GLU A 108 6.66 18.38 8.10
N MET A 109 7.25 17.37 8.73
CA MET A 109 6.53 16.38 9.53
C MET A 109 6.83 16.62 11.00
N VAL A 110 5.77 16.90 11.77
CA VAL A 110 5.84 17.06 13.23
C VAL A 110 5.09 15.90 13.87
N VAL A 111 5.75 15.21 14.80
CA VAL A 111 5.14 14.18 15.64
C VAL A 111 5.03 14.74 17.05
N ASP A 112 3.79 14.84 17.53
CA ASP A 112 3.46 15.28 18.87
C ASP A 112 2.64 14.17 19.53
N VAL A 113 3.22 13.53 20.54
CA VAL A 113 2.63 12.41 21.28
C VAL A 113 2.44 12.85 22.71
N ASP A 114 1.25 12.61 23.27
CA ASP A 114 0.96 12.95 24.65
C ASP A 114 1.89 12.14 25.58
N PRO A 115 2.70 12.80 26.44
CA PRO A 115 3.64 12.12 27.34
C PRO A 115 2.97 11.15 28.34
N SER A 116 1.65 11.23 28.51
CA SER A 116 0.89 10.29 29.35
C SER A 116 0.62 8.93 28.69
N LEU A 117 0.99 8.76 27.41
CA LEU A 117 0.82 7.52 26.65
C LEU A 117 2.04 6.58 26.71
N ASP A 118 3.11 6.96 27.42
CA ASP A 118 4.24 6.06 27.73
C ASP A 118 3.80 4.99 28.76
N GLY A 119 3.79 3.71 28.36
CA GLY A 119 3.65 2.56 29.26
C GLY A 119 2.23 2.09 29.65
N VAL A 120 1.30 1.96 28.68
CA VAL A 120 0.03 1.22 28.86
C VAL A 120 0.06 -0.13 28.14
#